data_AF-A0A6N7GF85-F1
#
_entry.id   AF-A0A6N7GF85-F1
#
_cell.length_a   1.000
_cell.length_b   1.000
_cell.length_c   1.000
_cell.angle_alpha   90.00
_cell.angle_beta   90.00
_cell.angle_gamma   90.00
#
_symmetry.space_group_name_H-M   'P 1'
#
loop_
_entity.id
_entity.type
_entity.pdbx_description
1 polymer ?
#
loop_
_entity_poly.entity_id
_entity_poly.type
_entity_poly.pdbx_seq_one_letter_code
_entity_poly.pdbx_strand_id
1 'polypeptide(L)'
;MPIDPPPATPPAGTGAAGGRPHPLARLRDLAVRRPPLVLAAVAAAALLALLALLVAGVGAASVVAARAGDDGAGKWQAPPSLGPGSPPVPTPAPVPSTSGPDPAAVSLSATGDIILGDTGSLPAADGAGFFDGVAGSLAADLVMGNLEQPLTDDTGFEKCGEDSSGCHAFRAPPGYAAHLREAGFDLLNLANNHGNDYGPQGRANTQAALDDHGLAYTGDRDQITVLDVAGTAVAVVGFSAYGWTNDLNDLAQAEDVVSRAVGQADLVVVQVHLGAEGADQTRVRPGPETFFGEPRGDPMAFARAVIDAGADLVVGHGPHVLRGLEFYEGRLIAYSLGNFAGGGGTLNADGNLGLGAVLKVSLTPDGDFAGGQLVSTHMYDAGLPVVDPEQRSLDLIREVSGLDFPDTGARLGPAGAISVP
;
A
#
# COMPACT_ATOMS: atom_id res chain seq x y z
N MET A 1 20.48 19.86 75.38
CA MET A 1 19.26 20.70 75.23
C MET A 1 18.59 20.27 73.93
N PRO A 2 17.25 20.10 73.90
CA PRO A 2 16.54 18.91 74.37
C PRO A 2 15.78 18.21 73.20
N ILE A 3 15.69 16.87 73.13
CA ILE A 3 14.69 15.94 73.73
C ILE A 3 13.72 15.38 72.66
N ASP A 4 13.82 14.05 72.52
CA ASP A 4 12.86 12.98 72.26
C ASP A 4 11.87 12.92 71.07
N PRO A 5 11.68 11.71 70.49
CA PRO A 5 10.69 11.39 69.47
C PRO A 5 9.33 11.04 70.13
N PRO A 6 8.23 10.88 69.37
CA PRO A 6 7.43 9.64 69.49
C PRO A 6 6.65 9.30 68.17
N PRO A 7 5.58 8.47 68.15
CA PRO A 7 5.61 7.11 67.59
C PRO A 7 4.48 6.81 66.57
N ALA A 8 4.42 5.57 66.10
CA ALA A 8 3.32 5.03 65.30
C ALA A 8 2.14 4.52 66.16
N THR A 9 0.91 4.49 65.62
CA THR A 9 -0.28 3.60 65.89
C THR A 9 -1.59 4.30 65.40
N PRO A 10 -2.80 3.66 65.37
CA PRO A 10 -3.25 2.47 64.63
C PRO A 10 -4.69 2.72 63.98
N PRO A 11 -5.49 1.70 63.56
CA PRO A 11 -6.56 1.87 62.55
C PRO A 11 -8.03 1.98 63.05
N ALA A 12 -8.93 1.97 62.06
CA ALA A 12 -10.38 2.25 62.05
C ALA A 12 -11.31 1.39 62.93
N GLY A 13 -12.49 1.96 63.23
CA GLY A 13 -13.61 1.31 63.92
C GLY A 13 -14.99 1.85 63.49
N THR A 14 -15.95 0.91 63.49
CA THR A 14 -17.35 0.81 63.00
C THR A 14 -18.48 1.56 63.75
N GLY A 15 -19.68 1.67 63.12
CA GLY A 15 -21.02 1.63 63.80
C GLY A 15 -22.07 2.65 63.25
N ALA A 16 -23.11 2.25 62.50
CA ALA A 16 -24.52 1.91 62.91
C ALA A 16 -25.37 3.13 63.40
N ALA A 17 -26.69 3.32 63.23
CA ALA A 17 -27.83 2.78 62.46
C ALA A 17 -29.09 3.67 62.75
N GLY A 18 -30.17 3.54 61.95
CA GLY A 18 -31.56 3.99 62.26
C GLY A 18 -31.98 5.32 61.62
N GLY A 19 -33.18 5.57 61.09
CA GLY A 19 -34.49 4.90 61.06
C GLY A 19 -35.56 6.01 60.87
N ARG A 20 -36.46 5.88 59.89
CA ARG A 20 -37.41 6.90 59.36
C ARG A 20 -38.51 7.37 60.34
N PRO A 21 -39.25 8.45 60.01
CA PRO A 21 -40.62 8.24 59.48
C PRO A 21 -41.08 9.22 58.36
N HIS A 22 -41.99 8.73 57.51
CA HIS A 22 -42.97 9.47 56.66
C HIS A 22 -44.34 9.53 57.44
N PRO A 23 -45.47 10.15 56.99
CA PRO A 23 -45.79 10.86 55.72
C PRO A 23 -46.65 12.16 55.83
N LEU A 24 -46.82 12.84 54.67
CA LEU A 24 -47.97 13.64 54.14
C LEU A 24 -48.51 14.87 54.91
N ALA A 25 -48.41 16.05 54.29
CA ALA A 25 -49.56 16.83 53.76
C ALA A 25 -49.15 18.24 53.27
N ARG A 26 -49.50 18.56 52.00
CA ARG A 26 -50.32 19.73 51.57
C ARG A 26 -49.95 20.20 50.16
N LEU A 27 -50.87 19.92 49.24
CA LEU A 27 -51.07 20.64 47.98
C LEU A 27 -51.69 22.02 48.26
N ARG A 28 -51.16 23.08 47.63
CA ARG A 28 -51.86 24.18 46.95
C ARG A 28 -50.88 25.34 46.65
N ASP A 29 -50.50 25.49 45.38
CA ASP A 29 -50.89 26.64 44.56
C ASP A 29 -50.13 26.66 43.23
N LEU A 30 -50.89 26.52 42.14
CA LEU A 30 -50.46 26.71 40.76
C LEU A 30 -50.51 28.21 40.43
N ALA A 31 -49.35 28.84 40.30
CA ALA A 31 -49.22 30.13 39.63
C ALA A 31 -48.46 29.92 38.31
N VAL A 32 -49.16 30.15 37.21
CA VAL A 32 -48.67 30.13 35.83
C VAL A 32 -47.47 31.07 35.69
N ARG A 33 -46.26 30.51 35.53
CA ARG A 33 -45.09 31.26 35.06
C ARG A 33 -44.89 30.97 33.58
N ARG A 34 -44.94 32.03 32.76
CA ARG A 34 -44.55 31.98 31.34
C ARG A 34 -43.10 31.50 31.23
N PRO A 35 -42.74 30.67 30.23
CA PRO A 35 -41.37 30.22 30.07
C PRO A 35 -40.46 31.43 29.81
N PRO A 36 -39.21 31.42 30.31
CA PRO A 36 -38.26 32.49 30.03
C PRO A 36 -38.00 32.56 28.52
N LEU A 37 -37.82 33.77 27.99
CA LEU A 37 -37.57 34.09 26.57
C LEU A 37 -36.48 33.21 25.91
N VAL A 38 -35.58 32.66 26.72
CA VAL A 38 -34.51 31.72 26.30
C VAL A 38 -35.07 30.38 25.80
N LEU A 39 -36.13 29.83 26.41
CA LEU A 39 -36.74 28.57 25.93
C LEU A 39 -37.49 28.75 24.60
N ALA A 40 -38.10 29.91 24.39
CA ALA A 40 -38.78 30.23 23.12
C ALA A 40 -37.77 30.41 21.97
N ALA A 41 -36.60 31.00 22.25
CA ALA A 41 -35.52 31.16 21.27
C ALA A 41 -34.88 29.81 20.88
N VAL A 42 -34.67 28.92 21.84
CA VAL A 42 -34.13 27.56 21.58
C VAL A 42 -35.13 26.71 20.78
N ALA A 43 -36.43 26.81 21.08
CA ALA A 43 -37.46 26.12 20.31
C ALA A 43 -37.57 26.65 18.86
N ALA A 44 -37.44 27.96 18.65
CA ALA A 44 -37.45 28.56 17.32
C ALA A 44 -36.22 28.16 16.49
N ALA A 45 -35.03 28.10 17.10
CA ALA A 45 -33.81 27.65 16.43
C ALA A 45 -33.87 26.17 16.04
N ALA A 46 -34.42 25.31 16.91
CA ALA A 46 -34.63 23.89 16.62
C ALA A 46 -35.63 23.69 15.47
N LEU A 47 -36.70 24.50 15.41
CA LEU A 47 -37.69 24.44 14.34
C LEU A 47 -37.11 24.90 12.99
N LEU A 48 -36.25 25.91 12.98
CA LEU A 48 -35.55 26.37 11.77
C LEU A 48 -34.53 25.34 11.26
N ALA A 49 -33.82 24.65 12.16
CA ALA A 49 -32.90 23.57 11.78
C ALA A 49 -33.65 22.35 11.20
N LEU A 50 -34.79 21.99 11.78
CA LEU A 50 -35.68 20.94 11.26
C LEU A 50 -36.27 21.32 9.89
N LEU A 51 -36.64 22.59 9.69
CA LEU A 51 -37.13 23.07 8.39
C LEU A 51 -36.02 23.04 7.32
N ALA A 52 -34.78 23.40 7.68
CA ALA A 52 -33.63 23.35 6.78
C ALA A 52 -33.29 21.91 6.37
N LEU A 53 -33.38 20.94 7.29
CA LEU A 53 -33.21 19.51 7.01
C LEU A 53 -34.35 18.95 6.13
N LEU A 54 -35.59 19.42 6.31
CA LEU A 54 -36.72 19.06 5.44
C LEU A 54 -36.58 19.62 4.02
N VAL A 55 -36.09 20.86 3.86
CA VAL A 55 -35.84 21.45 2.54
C VAL A 55 -34.66 20.76 1.84
N ALA A 56 -33.60 20.39 2.57
CA ALA A 56 -32.50 19.60 2.03
C ALA A 56 -32.93 18.17 1.65
N GLY A 57 -33.80 17.54 2.44
CA GLY A 57 -34.36 16.21 2.15
C GLY A 57 -35.31 16.19 0.93
N VAL A 58 -36.10 17.25 0.71
CA VAL A 58 -36.97 17.36 -0.47
C VAL A 58 -36.17 17.70 -1.74
N GLY A 59 -35.05 18.43 -1.62
CA GLY A 59 -34.12 18.68 -2.71
C GLY A 59 -33.35 17.43 -3.18
N ALA A 60 -32.98 16.54 -2.24
CA ALA A 60 -32.35 15.26 -2.57
C ALA A 60 -33.34 14.24 -3.18
N ALA A 61 -34.62 14.26 -2.75
CA ALA A 61 -35.65 13.35 -3.25
C ALA A 61 -36.15 13.70 -4.67
N SER A 62 -35.93 14.94 -5.16
CA SER A 62 -36.37 15.38 -6.49
C SER A 62 -35.31 15.23 -7.60
N VAL A 63 -34.09 14.79 -7.26
CA VAL A 63 -33.04 14.44 -8.25
C VAL A 63 -33.00 12.93 -8.54
N VAL A 64 -33.71 12.11 -7.75
CA VAL A 64 -33.75 10.63 -7.92
C VAL A 64 -34.94 10.13 -8.75
N ALA A 65 -35.87 11.00 -9.16
CA ALA A 65 -37.09 10.61 -9.88
C ALA A 65 -37.12 11.00 -11.37
N ALA A 66 -35.99 10.93 -12.07
CA ALA A 66 -35.97 11.07 -13.52
C ALA A 66 -34.86 10.24 -14.18
N ARG A 67 -34.90 8.90 -14.04
CA ARG A 67 -34.49 7.89 -15.04
C ARG A 67 -35.01 6.51 -14.64
N ALA A 68 -36.33 6.33 -14.70
CA ALA A 68 -36.95 5.00 -14.75
C ALA A 68 -37.89 5.00 -15.96
N GLY A 69 -37.47 4.30 -17.02
CA GLY A 69 -38.22 4.16 -18.26
C GLY A 69 -37.33 4.16 -19.50
N ASP A 70 -36.53 3.11 -19.68
CA ASP A 70 -36.39 2.49 -21.00
C ASP A 70 -35.96 1.02 -20.84
N ASP A 71 -36.83 0.11 -21.23
CA ASP A 71 -36.61 -1.33 -21.23
C ASP A 71 -35.73 -1.69 -22.43
N GLY A 72 -34.40 -1.60 -22.23
CA GLY A 72 -33.41 -1.97 -23.22
C GLY A 72 -32.41 -2.98 -22.64
N ALA A 73 -32.76 -4.26 -22.65
CA ALA A 73 -31.81 -5.34 -22.41
C ALA A 73 -30.72 -5.29 -23.51
N GLY A 74 -29.61 -4.63 -23.21
CA GLY A 74 -28.38 -4.65 -24.01
C GLY A 74 -27.79 -6.05 -24.01
N LYS A 75 -28.22 -6.89 -24.96
CA LYS A 75 -27.50 -8.10 -25.31
C LYS A 75 -26.13 -7.70 -25.85
N TRP A 76 -25.08 -8.28 -25.30
CA TRP A 76 -23.74 -8.24 -25.87
C TRP A 76 -23.81 -8.59 -27.36
N GLN A 77 -23.44 -7.63 -28.22
CA GLN A 77 -23.17 -7.88 -29.63
C GLN A 77 -21.66 -8.06 -29.76
N ALA A 78 -21.24 -9.24 -30.18
CA ALA A 78 -19.86 -9.48 -30.59
C ALA A 78 -19.47 -8.43 -31.65
N PRO A 79 -18.22 -7.91 -31.64
CA PRO A 79 -17.77 -6.98 -32.65
C PRO A 79 -17.92 -7.62 -34.04
N PRO A 80 -18.29 -6.84 -35.07
CA PRO A 80 -18.45 -7.38 -36.42
C PRO A 80 -17.12 -7.98 -36.87
N SER A 81 -17.15 -9.26 -37.28
CA SER A 81 -16.04 -9.88 -37.97
C SER A 81 -15.66 -9.00 -39.16
N LEU A 82 -14.44 -8.48 -39.17
CA LEU A 82 -13.89 -7.80 -40.33
C LEU A 82 -13.91 -8.78 -41.49
N GLY A 83 -14.78 -8.52 -42.46
CA GLY A 83 -14.79 -9.26 -43.72
C GLY A 83 -13.45 -9.10 -44.46
N PRO A 84 -13.07 -10.06 -45.30
CA PRO A 84 -11.84 -9.97 -46.06
C PRO A 84 -12.00 -8.85 -47.11
N GLY A 85 -11.43 -7.67 -46.87
CA GLY A 85 -11.48 -6.58 -47.86
C GLY A 85 -11.21 -5.14 -47.41
N SER A 86 -10.99 -4.86 -46.12
CA SER A 86 -10.62 -3.49 -45.72
C SER A 86 -9.12 -3.22 -45.98
N PRO A 87 -8.74 -2.06 -46.57
CA PRO A 87 -7.34 -1.68 -46.70
C PRO A 87 -6.73 -1.48 -45.29
N PRO A 88 -5.46 -1.87 -45.08
CA PRO A 88 -4.84 -1.78 -43.77
C PRO A 88 -4.78 -0.32 -43.30
N VAL A 89 -5.20 -0.09 -42.07
CA VAL A 89 -4.89 1.14 -41.33
C VAL A 89 -3.37 1.26 -41.29
N PRO A 90 -2.76 2.40 -41.66
CA PRO A 90 -1.31 2.54 -41.60
C PRO A 90 -0.86 2.41 -40.14
N THR A 91 -0.12 1.34 -39.86
CA THR A 91 0.65 1.16 -38.64
C THR A 91 1.58 2.37 -38.49
N PRO A 92 1.60 3.08 -37.35
CA PRO A 92 2.65 4.06 -37.10
C PRO A 92 4.00 3.37 -37.26
N ALA A 93 4.85 3.88 -38.15
CA ALA A 93 6.20 3.38 -38.27
C ALA A 93 6.89 3.52 -36.90
N PRO A 94 7.72 2.56 -36.47
CA PRO A 94 8.52 2.69 -35.27
C PRO A 94 9.34 3.98 -35.38
N VAL A 95 9.12 4.91 -34.46
CA VAL A 95 10.08 5.99 -34.27
C VAL A 95 11.38 5.30 -33.82
N PRO A 96 12.55 5.57 -34.44
CA PRO A 96 13.78 4.98 -33.99
C PRO A 96 14.05 5.49 -32.56
N SER A 97 13.86 4.61 -31.58
CA SER A 97 14.44 4.80 -30.25
C SER A 97 15.96 4.81 -30.43
N THR A 98 16.58 5.98 -30.33
CA THR A 98 18.04 6.11 -30.34
C THR A 98 18.61 5.75 -28.96
N SER A 99 18.44 4.49 -28.59
CA SER A 99 19.27 3.74 -27.65
C SER A 99 18.76 2.29 -27.67
N GLY A 100 19.42 1.44 -28.46
CA GLY A 100 19.29 0.00 -28.21
C GLY A 100 19.79 -0.30 -26.78
N PRO A 101 19.37 -1.41 -26.16
CA PRO A 101 19.95 -1.82 -24.88
C PRO A 101 21.46 -1.92 -25.08
N ASP A 102 22.22 -1.21 -24.25
CA ASP A 102 23.64 -1.44 -24.12
C ASP A 102 23.79 -2.92 -23.73
N PRO A 103 24.50 -3.76 -24.51
CA PRO A 103 24.57 -5.21 -24.27
C PRO A 103 25.20 -5.62 -22.93
N ALA A 104 25.49 -4.66 -22.04
CA ALA A 104 25.94 -4.86 -20.66
C ALA A 104 24.87 -4.53 -19.58
N ALA A 105 23.74 -3.89 -19.92
CA ALA A 105 22.75 -3.49 -18.90
C ALA A 105 21.77 -4.62 -18.56
N VAL A 106 21.49 -4.79 -17.26
CA VAL A 106 20.48 -5.72 -16.74
C VAL A 106 19.15 -5.01 -16.63
N SER A 107 18.08 -5.61 -17.14
CA SER A 107 16.73 -5.09 -16.98
C SER A 107 16.03 -5.69 -15.74
N LEU A 108 15.48 -4.81 -14.93
CA LEU A 108 14.76 -5.12 -13.70
C LEU A 108 13.33 -4.60 -13.86
N SER A 109 12.34 -5.34 -13.34
CA SER A 109 11.01 -4.80 -13.12
C SER A 109 10.57 -4.99 -11.67
N ALA A 110 9.77 -4.04 -11.18
CA ALA A 110 9.20 -4.10 -9.85
C ALA A 110 7.74 -3.64 -9.88
N THR A 111 6.90 -4.27 -9.06
CA THR A 111 5.51 -3.86 -8.83
C THR A 111 5.34 -3.31 -7.43
N GLY A 112 4.20 -2.65 -7.19
CA GLY A 112 3.76 -2.33 -5.83
C GLY A 112 3.16 -3.52 -5.08
N ASP A 113 2.28 -3.20 -4.11
CA ASP A 113 1.76 -4.15 -3.13
C ASP A 113 0.88 -5.22 -3.78
N ILE A 114 1.14 -6.48 -3.46
CA ILE A 114 0.42 -7.65 -3.96
C ILE A 114 -0.28 -8.35 -2.79
N ILE A 115 -1.61 -8.30 -2.81
CA ILE A 115 -2.48 -9.18 -2.03
C ILE A 115 -3.29 -10.01 -3.02
N LEU A 116 -3.15 -11.33 -2.95
CA LEU A 116 -3.76 -12.25 -3.93
C LEU A 116 -5.21 -12.62 -3.58
N GLY A 117 -5.64 -12.34 -2.35
CA GLY A 117 -6.96 -12.68 -1.85
C GLY A 117 -7.04 -12.62 -0.34
N ASP A 118 -8.17 -13.04 0.21
CA ASP A 118 -8.23 -13.48 1.60
C ASP A 118 -9.07 -14.76 1.67
N THR A 119 -8.85 -15.66 2.63
CA THR A 119 -9.64 -16.91 2.71
C THR A 119 -11.15 -16.69 2.86
N GLY A 120 -11.58 -15.51 3.30
CA GLY A 120 -12.99 -15.08 3.26
C GLY A 120 -13.44 -14.45 1.93
N SER A 121 -12.51 -14.03 1.07
CA SER A 121 -12.74 -13.36 -0.21
C SER A 121 -11.62 -13.68 -1.22
N LEU A 122 -11.62 -14.91 -1.74
CA LEU A 122 -10.66 -15.33 -2.77
C LEU A 122 -11.15 -14.95 -4.18
N PRO A 123 -10.24 -14.67 -5.13
CA PRO A 123 -10.59 -14.51 -6.53
C PRO A 123 -11.37 -15.71 -7.09
N ALA A 124 -12.22 -15.45 -8.08
CA ALA A 124 -12.94 -16.49 -8.79
C ALA A 124 -11.98 -17.47 -9.50
N ALA A 125 -12.48 -18.68 -9.78
CA ALA A 125 -11.72 -19.73 -10.49
C ALA A 125 -10.33 -20.00 -9.89
N ASP A 126 -10.22 -19.93 -8.56
CA ASP A 126 -8.98 -20.19 -7.81
C ASP A 126 -7.81 -19.26 -8.22
N GLY A 127 -8.12 -18.06 -8.75
CA GLY A 127 -7.11 -17.12 -9.24
C GLY A 127 -6.58 -17.41 -10.65
N ALA A 128 -7.16 -18.35 -11.39
CA ALA A 128 -6.75 -18.57 -12.78
C ALA A 128 -6.84 -17.27 -13.61
N GLY A 129 -5.74 -16.90 -14.28
CA GLY A 129 -5.64 -15.69 -15.09
C GLY A 129 -5.49 -14.39 -14.29
N PHE A 130 -5.14 -14.46 -13.00
CA PHE A 130 -5.07 -13.30 -12.10
C PHE A 130 -4.23 -12.14 -12.66
N PHE A 131 -3.15 -12.44 -13.38
CA PHE A 131 -2.20 -11.47 -13.92
C PHE A 131 -2.28 -11.27 -15.45
N ASP A 132 -3.30 -11.83 -16.12
CA ASP A 132 -3.42 -11.77 -17.59
C ASP A 132 -3.43 -10.33 -18.13
N GLY A 133 -4.02 -9.40 -17.36
CA GLY A 133 -4.10 -7.98 -17.72
C GLY A 133 -2.77 -7.22 -17.71
N VAL A 134 -1.70 -7.82 -17.17
CA VAL A 134 -0.37 -7.21 -16.99
C VAL A 134 0.79 -8.09 -17.42
N ALA A 135 0.55 -9.34 -17.83
CA ALA A 135 1.59 -10.32 -18.17
C ALA A 135 2.63 -9.77 -19.18
N GLY A 136 2.20 -8.99 -20.17
CA GLY A 136 3.10 -8.38 -21.16
C GLY A 136 3.96 -7.21 -20.63
N SER A 137 3.62 -6.66 -19.47
CA SER A 137 4.27 -5.47 -18.90
C SER A 137 5.38 -5.82 -17.92
N LEU A 138 5.30 -6.97 -17.26
CA LEU A 138 6.24 -7.41 -16.22
C LEU A 138 7.62 -7.81 -16.75
N ALA A 139 7.70 -8.35 -17.96
CA ALA A 139 8.93 -8.98 -18.47
C ALA A 139 10.18 -8.09 -18.35
N ALA A 140 11.19 -8.64 -17.69
CA ALA A 140 12.54 -8.12 -17.48
C ALA A 140 13.49 -9.33 -17.21
N ASP A 141 14.78 -9.10 -17.03
CA ASP A 141 15.73 -10.16 -16.65
C ASP A 141 15.52 -10.60 -15.19
N LEU A 142 15.08 -9.68 -14.31
CA LEU A 142 14.61 -9.96 -12.96
C LEU A 142 13.27 -9.26 -12.71
N VAL A 143 12.22 -10.03 -12.40
CA VAL A 143 10.89 -9.50 -12.07
C VAL A 143 10.63 -9.61 -10.56
N MET A 144 10.39 -8.47 -9.93
CA MET A 144 10.22 -8.34 -8.48
C MET A 144 8.82 -7.84 -8.10
N GLY A 145 8.36 -8.20 -6.90
CA GLY A 145 7.14 -7.63 -6.31
C GLY A 145 7.19 -7.60 -4.79
N ASN A 146 6.25 -6.89 -4.16
CA ASN A 146 6.02 -6.91 -2.72
C ASN A 146 4.83 -7.82 -2.40
N LEU A 147 5.09 -9.02 -1.85
CA LEU A 147 4.04 -9.93 -1.43
C LEU A 147 3.61 -9.55 -0.01
N GLU A 148 2.53 -8.79 0.08
CA GLU A 148 2.02 -8.20 1.33
C GLU A 148 0.98 -9.09 2.00
N GLN A 149 1.30 -10.38 2.06
CA GLN A 149 0.38 -11.40 2.54
C GLN A 149 1.11 -12.72 2.80
N PRO A 150 0.74 -13.46 3.87
CA PRO A 150 1.13 -14.85 4.02
C PRO A 150 0.37 -15.81 3.07
N LEU A 151 1.13 -16.71 2.45
CA LEU A 151 0.62 -17.87 1.73
C LEU A 151 0.67 -19.07 2.67
N THR A 152 -0.45 -19.38 3.31
CA THR A 152 -0.49 -20.34 4.40
C THR A 152 -1.86 -20.94 4.58
N ASP A 153 -1.90 -22.21 5.00
CA ASP A 153 -3.08 -22.78 5.64
C ASP A 153 -3.24 -22.20 7.06
N ASP A 154 -4.28 -22.65 7.77
CA ASP A 154 -4.50 -22.27 9.16
C ASP A 154 -3.37 -22.72 10.09
N THR A 155 -2.74 -21.75 10.77
CA THR A 155 -1.67 -21.97 11.74
C THR A 155 -2.20 -22.05 13.18
N GLY A 156 -3.50 -21.78 13.39
CA GLY A 156 -4.10 -21.60 14.71
C GLY A 156 -3.73 -20.26 15.37
N PHE A 157 -3.09 -19.34 14.63
CA PHE A 157 -2.75 -18.00 15.08
C PHE A 157 -3.15 -16.96 14.02
N GLU A 158 -3.68 -15.83 14.48
CA GLU A 158 -3.97 -14.65 13.67
C GLU A 158 -3.59 -13.40 14.47
N LYS A 159 -3.01 -12.40 13.81
CA LYS A 159 -2.60 -11.15 14.46
C LYS A 159 -3.79 -10.30 14.95
N CYS A 160 -4.95 -10.45 14.32
CA CYS A 160 -6.17 -9.73 14.67
C CYS A 160 -6.99 -10.55 15.68
N GLY A 161 -7.34 -9.93 16.81
CA GLY A 161 -8.26 -10.52 17.77
C GLY A 161 -9.72 -10.33 17.35
N GLU A 162 -10.63 -11.12 17.92
CA GLU A 162 -12.07 -11.07 17.62
C GLU A 162 -12.69 -9.67 17.76
N ASP A 163 -12.17 -8.87 18.70
CA ASP A 163 -12.65 -7.51 19.00
C ASP A 163 -11.77 -6.40 18.38
N SER A 164 -10.82 -6.74 17.51
CA SER A 164 -9.94 -5.76 16.87
C SER A 164 -10.70 -4.90 15.86
N SER A 165 -10.64 -3.58 16.02
CA SER A 165 -11.12 -2.62 15.02
C SER A 165 -9.96 -2.06 14.20
N GLY A 166 -10.06 -2.09 12.87
CA GLY A 166 -9.00 -1.57 11.98
C GLY A 166 -7.76 -2.46 11.90
N CYS A 167 -7.88 -3.73 12.26
CA CYS A 167 -6.86 -4.75 12.04
C CYS A 167 -7.26 -5.59 10.82
N HIS A 168 -6.30 -5.85 9.93
CA HIS A 168 -6.50 -6.67 8.75
C HIS A 168 -5.50 -7.82 8.77
N ALA A 169 -5.97 -9.04 8.62
CA ALA A 169 -5.13 -10.22 8.44
C ALA A 169 -5.48 -10.87 7.09
N PHE A 170 -4.51 -10.92 6.18
CA PHE A 170 -4.74 -11.47 4.85
C PHE A 170 -4.19 -12.89 4.76
N ARG A 171 -4.95 -13.84 4.23
CA ARG A 171 -4.44 -15.20 3.97
C ARG A 171 -4.87 -15.76 2.62
N ALA A 172 -3.93 -16.28 1.87
CA ALA A 172 -4.21 -17.00 0.64
C ALA A 172 -3.65 -18.43 0.74
N PRO A 173 -4.23 -19.40 0.01
CA PRO A 173 -3.70 -20.77 -0.03
C PRO A 173 -2.22 -20.79 -0.47
N PRO A 174 -1.37 -21.68 0.08
CA PRO A 174 0.03 -21.82 -0.33
C PRO A 174 0.21 -21.95 -1.85
N GLY A 175 -0.69 -22.69 -2.52
CA GLY A 175 -0.65 -22.91 -3.97
C GLY A 175 -0.80 -21.64 -4.82
N TYR A 176 -1.22 -20.51 -4.25
CA TYR A 176 -1.30 -19.24 -4.98
C TYR A 176 0.08 -18.69 -5.39
N ALA A 177 1.17 -19.21 -4.81
CA ALA A 177 2.51 -18.97 -5.32
C ALA A 177 2.67 -19.36 -6.81
N ALA A 178 1.89 -20.34 -7.29
CA ALA A 178 1.85 -20.69 -8.71
C ALA A 178 1.48 -19.50 -9.60
N HIS A 179 0.49 -18.70 -9.21
CA HIS A 179 0.04 -17.54 -9.99
C HIS A 179 1.11 -16.46 -10.13
N LEU A 180 1.91 -16.25 -9.07
CA LEU A 180 3.07 -15.36 -9.12
C LEU A 180 4.12 -15.89 -10.10
N ARG A 181 4.42 -17.19 -10.05
CA ARG A 181 5.40 -17.79 -10.97
C ARG A 181 4.92 -17.75 -12.41
N GLU A 182 3.64 -18.05 -12.66
CA GLU A 182 3.02 -18.02 -13.99
C GLU A 182 3.01 -16.61 -14.60
N ALA A 183 2.85 -15.58 -13.77
CA ALA A 183 2.97 -14.17 -14.18
C ALA A 183 4.40 -13.75 -14.54
N GLY A 184 5.39 -14.57 -14.18
CA GLY A 184 6.80 -14.33 -14.47
C GLY A 184 7.56 -13.62 -13.36
N PHE A 185 7.05 -13.59 -12.11
CA PHE A 185 7.85 -13.13 -10.98
C PHE A 185 9.03 -14.09 -10.73
N ASP A 186 10.14 -13.51 -10.26
CA ASP A 186 11.35 -14.23 -9.88
C ASP A 186 11.69 -14.04 -8.40
N LEU A 187 11.41 -12.85 -7.83
CA LEU A 187 11.66 -12.54 -6.42
C LEU A 187 10.54 -11.75 -5.75
N LEU A 188 10.17 -12.15 -4.53
CA LEU A 188 9.19 -11.43 -3.72
C LEU A 188 9.80 -10.85 -2.44
N ASN A 189 9.51 -9.58 -2.17
CA ASN A 189 9.76 -8.98 -0.86
C ASN A 189 8.68 -9.41 0.13
N LEU A 190 9.11 -9.89 1.30
CA LEU A 190 8.26 -10.27 2.43
C LEU A 190 8.44 -9.33 3.63
N ALA A 191 9.29 -8.29 3.52
CA ALA A 191 9.47 -7.29 4.56
C ALA A 191 8.35 -6.26 4.44
N ASN A 192 7.24 -6.53 5.12
CA ASN A 192 6.08 -5.66 5.23
C ASN A 192 5.30 -5.99 6.52
N ASN A 193 4.31 -5.15 6.82
CA ASN A 193 3.39 -5.26 7.96
C ASN A 193 2.51 -6.52 7.95
N HIS A 194 2.29 -7.12 6.78
CA HIS A 194 1.41 -8.28 6.62
C HIS A 194 2.14 -9.63 6.58
N GLY A 195 3.46 -9.64 6.34
CA GLY A 195 4.26 -10.86 6.20
C GLY A 195 4.34 -11.76 7.44
N ASN A 196 3.69 -11.39 8.55
CA ASN A 196 3.61 -12.15 9.78
C ASN A 196 2.18 -12.23 10.36
N ASP A 197 1.13 -12.02 9.53
CA ASP A 197 -0.28 -12.03 9.97
C ASP A 197 -0.70 -13.31 10.68
N TYR A 198 -0.13 -14.44 10.25
CA TYR A 198 -0.38 -15.77 10.79
C TYR A 198 0.84 -16.31 11.55
N GLY A 199 1.65 -15.38 12.07
CA GLY A 199 2.80 -15.63 12.93
C GLY A 199 3.99 -16.28 12.21
N PRO A 200 5.04 -16.66 12.97
CA PRO A 200 6.25 -17.23 12.39
C PRO A 200 6.00 -18.48 11.54
N GLN A 201 4.99 -19.28 11.89
CA GLN A 201 4.59 -20.44 11.08
C GLN A 201 4.00 -20.03 9.74
N GLY A 202 3.11 -19.02 9.71
CA GLY A 202 2.53 -18.52 8.45
C GLY A 202 3.59 -17.91 7.54
N ARG A 203 4.57 -17.22 8.12
CA ARG A 203 5.74 -16.73 7.40
C ARG A 203 6.59 -17.86 6.82
N ALA A 204 6.91 -18.88 7.63
CA ALA A 204 7.66 -20.05 7.16
C ALA A 204 6.91 -20.83 6.07
N ASN A 205 5.59 -20.95 6.17
CA ASN A 205 4.75 -21.55 5.13
C ASN A 205 4.80 -20.74 3.83
N THR A 206 4.84 -19.42 3.92
CA THR A 206 4.96 -18.53 2.75
C THR A 206 6.29 -18.76 2.06
N GLN A 207 7.39 -18.80 2.81
CA GLN A 207 8.72 -19.09 2.29
C GLN A 207 8.78 -20.46 1.60
N ALA A 208 8.23 -21.49 2.23
CA ALA A 208 8.15 -22.83 1.63
C ALA A 208 7.30 -22.85 0.34
N ALA A 209 6.18 -22.12 0.31
CA ALA A 209 5.35 -22.00 -0.89
C ALA A 209 6.10 -21.31 -2.04
N LEU A 210 6.88 -20.27 -1.75
CA LEU A 210 7.71 -19.62 -2.75
C LEU A 210 8.82 -20.54 -3.27
N ASP A 211 9.52 -21.24 -2.36
CA ASP A 211 10.55 -22.23 -2.71
C ASP A 211 9.99 -23.36 -3.60
N ASP A 212 8.83 -23.92 -3.25
CA ASP A 212 8.18 -25.01 -3.99
C ASP A 212 7.82 -24.61 -5.43
N HIS A 213 7.66 -23.31 -5.68
CA HIS A 213 7.37 -22.73 -7.00
C HIS A 213 8.58 -22.06 -7.66
N GLY A 214 9.78 -22.18 -7.07
CA GLY A 214 11.02 -21.64 -7.62
C GLY A 214 11.07 -20.12 -7.62
N LEU A 215 10.40 -19.47 -6.67
CA LEU A 215 10.40 -18.03 -6.45
C LEU A 215 11.39 -17.70 -5.33
N ALA A 216 12.36 -16.84 -5.64
CA ALA A 216 13.23 -16.30 -4.60
C ALA A 216 12.43 -15.33 -3.70
N TYR A 217 12.96 -15.07 -2.51
CA TYR A 217 12.36 -14.09 -1.61
C TYR A 217 13.40 -13.40 -0.75
N THR A 218 13.05 -12.24 -0.20
CA THR A 218 13.86 -11.48 0.77
C THR A 218 12.96 -10.91 1.87
N GLY A 219 13.57 -10.37 2.92
CA GLY A 219 12.90 -9.56 3.92
C GLY A 219 12.87 -10.13 5.34
N ASP A 220 13.51 -11.26 5.61
CA ASP A 220 13.87 -11.62 6.98
C ASP A 220 14.99 -10.72 7.52
N ARG A 221 15.08 -10.63 8.83
CA ARG A 221 16.17 -9.92 9.50
C ARG A 221 17.54 -10.47 9.06
N ASP A 222 18.44 -9.56 8.70
CA ASP A 222 19.80 -9.78 8.20
C ASP A 222 19.88 -10.55 6.86
N GLN A 223 18.74 -10.86 6.22
CA GLN A 223 18.70 -11.58 4.94
C GLN A 223 19.16 -10.68 3.78
N ILE A 224 20.08 -11.22 2.98
CA ILE A 224 20.50 -10.70 1.68
C ILE A 224 20.29 -11.83 0.68
N THR A 225 19.48 -11.59 -0.34
CA THR A 225 19.16 -12.60 -1.35
C THR A 225 19.90 -12.25 -2.63
N VAL A 226 20.82 -13.12 -3.07
CA VAL A 226 21.63 -12.89 -4.29
C VAL A 226 21.19 -13.82 -5.41
N LEU A 227 20.94 -13.26 -6.59
CA LEU A 227 20.58 -13.98 -7.80
C LEU A 227 21.60 -13.70 -8.91
N ASP A 228 21.84 -14.69 -9.78
CA ASP A 228 22.50 -14.46 -11.06
C ASP A 228 21.44 -14.02 -12.07
N VAL A 229 21.56 -12.78 -12.55
CA VAL A 229 20.63 -12.17 -13.50
C VAL A 229 21.40 -11.82 -14.76
N ALA A 230 21.22 -12.64 -15.80
CA ALA A 230 21.94 -12.52 -17.07
C ALA A 230 23.48 -12.45 -16.91
N GLY A 231 24.04 -13.16 -15.91
CA GLY A 231 25.48 -13.18 -15.61
C GLY A 231 25.97 -12.04 -14.71
N THR A 232 25.07 -11.23 -14.17
CA THR A 232 25.34 -10.19 -13.16
C THR A 232 24.79 -10.65 -11.81
N ALA A 233 25.58 -10.60 -10.75
CA ALA A 233 25.10 -10.89 -9.41
C ALA A 233 24.28 -9.71 -8.89
N VAL A 234 23.01 -9.94 -8.54
CA VAL A 234 22.10 -8.92 -8.00
C VAL A 234 21.67 -9.31 -6.59
N ALA A 235 22.02 -8.50 -5.60
CA ALA A 235 21.55 -8.63 -4.23
C ALA A 235 20.26 -7.84 -4.04
N VAL A 236 19.26 -8.45 -3.40
CA VAL A 236 18.01 -7.80 -3.00
C VAL A 236 17.82 -7.89 -1.50
N VAL A 237 17.60 -6.74 -0.86
CA VAL A 237 17.43 -6.60 0.60
C VAL A 237 16.08 -5.99 0.92
N GLY A 238 15.31 -6.65 1.77
CA GLY A 238 14.00 -6.20 2.24
C GLY A 238 14.04 -5.47 3.59
N PHE A 239 13.30 -4.37 3.72
CA PHE A 239 13.18 -3.59 4.97
C PHE A 239 11.73 -3.27 5.33
N SER A 240 11.44 -3.22 6.62
CA SER A 240 10.15 -2.75 7.15
C SER A 240 10.34 -2.20 8.57
N ALA A 241 9.27 -1.74 9.23
CA ALA A 241 9.33 -1.22 10.61
C ALA A 241 9.25 -2.31 11.69
N TYR A 242 9.30 -3.60 11.31
CA TYR A 242 8.92 -4.70 12.19
C TYR A 242 10.11 -5.57 12.62
N GLY A 243 10.09 -6.05 13.87
CA GLY A 243 11.24 -6.72 14.49
C GLY A 243 11.69 -8.05 13.85
N TRP A 244 10.89 -8.63 12.95
CA TRP A 244 11.24 -9.83 12.19
C TRP A 244 11.95 -9.54 10.86
N THR A 245 12.10 -8.27 10.48
CA THR A 245 12.78 -7.84 9.25
C THR A 245 14.03 -7.03 9.58
N ASN A 246 14.77 -6.60 8.54
CA ASN A 246 15.67 -5.47 8.68
C ASN A 246 14.84 -4.21 9.01
N ASP A 247 15.25 -3.44 10.02
CA ASP A 247 14.47 -2.33 10.56
C ASP A 247 14.81 -1.02 9.82
N LEU A 248 13.83 -0.45 9.13
CA LEU A 248 13.98 0.82 8.43
C LEU A 248 14.19 2.02 9.38
N ASN A 249 13.84 1.89 10.66
CA ASN A 249 14.03 2.95 11.65
C ASN A 249 15.46 2.94 12.25
N ASP A 250 16.22 1.86 12.05
CA ASP A 250 17.63 1.75 12.45
C ASP A 250 18.52 1.96 11.21
N LEU A 251 18.77 3.23 10.88
CA LEU A 251 19.57 3.59 9.70
C LEU A 251 20.98 3.00 9.74
N ALA A 252 21.59 2.86 10.92
CA ALA A 252 22.91 2.26 11.04
C ALA A 252 22.88 0.76 10.72
N GLN A 253 21.83 0.04 11.15
CA GLN A 253 21.62 -1.34 10.72
C GLN A 253 21.37 -1.40 9.20
N ALA A 254 20.55 -0.49 8.67
CA ALA A 254 20.24 -0.49 7.24
C ALA A 254 21.47 -0.29 6.36
N GLU A 255 22.31 0.69 6.70
CA GLU A 255 23.60 0.93 6.05
C GLU A 255 24.53 -0.29 6.17
N ASP A 256 24.61 -0.95 7.33
CA ASP A 256 25.42 -2.16 7.51
C ASP A 256 24.98 -3.31 6.60
N VAL A 257 23.67 -3.59 6.56
CA VAL A 257 23.13 -4.67 5.73
C VAL A 257 23.39 -4.41 4.25
N VAL A 258 23.18 -3.18 3.79
CA VAL A 258 23.44 -2.78 2.40
C VAL A 258 24.93 -2.86 2.08
N SER A 259 25.80 -2.37 2.96
CA SER A 259 27.25 -2.46 2.77
C SER A 259 27.73 -3.92 2.67
N ARG A 260 27.14 -4.83 3.45
CA ARG A 260 27.39 -6.27 3.29
C ARG A 260 26.88 -6.82 1.96
N ALA A 261 25.77 -6.32 1.43
CA ALA A 261 25.23 -6.73 0.14
C ALA A 261 26.16 -6.31 -1.02
N VAL A 262 26.74 -5.10 -0.95
CA VAL A 262 27.77 -4.62 -1.91
C VAL A 262 28.97 -5.56 -1.98
N GLY A 263 29.33 -6.21 -0.87
CA GLY A 263 30.41 -7.21 -0.86
C GLY A 263 30.06 -8.56 -1.48
N GLN A 264 28.81 -8.78 -1.89
CA GLN A 264 28.28 -10.08 -2.33
C GLN A 264 27.71 -10.07 -3.76
N ALA A 265 27.51 -8.90 -4.35
CA ALA A 265 26.86 -8.74 -5.64
C ALA A 265 27.42 -7.55 -6.42
N ASP A 266 27.20 -7.54 -7.72
CA ASP A 266 27.57 -6.42 -8.60
C ASP A 266 26.55 -5.27 -8.48
N LEU A 267 25.27 -5.61 -8.28
CA LEU A 267 24.18 -4.66 -8.09
C LEU A 267 23.45 -4.91 -6.78
N VAL A 268 23.01 -3.83 -6.10
CA VAL A 268 22.22 -3.90 -4.87
C VAL A 268 20.88 -3.19 -5.05
N VAL A 269 19.79 -3.93 -4.90
CA VAL A 269 18.41 -3.43 -4.91
C VAL A 269 17.83 -3.49 -3.50
N VAL A 270 17.25 -2.39 -3.05
CA VAL A 270 16.51 -2.32 -1.78
C VAL A 270 15.01 -2.31 -2.06
N GLN A 271 14.27 -3.22 -1.44
CA GLN A 271 12.82 -3.17 -1.34
C GLN A 271 12.41 -2.79 0.08
N VAL A 272 11.49 -1.84 0.24
CA VAL A 272 11.17 -1.32 1.58
C VAL A 272 9.68 -0.99 1.72
N HIS A 273 9.08 -1.43 2.83
CA HIS A 273 7.72 -1.07 3.22
C HIS A 273 7.75 0.07 4.24
N LEU A 274 7.44 1.30 3.81
CA LEU A 274 7.65 2.53 4.58
C LEU A 274 6.58 3.60 4.31
N GLY A 275 6.54 4.60 5.19
CA GLY A 275 5.68 5.76 5.07
C GLY A 275 4.26 5.54 5.64
N ALA A 276 3.56 6.65 5.84
CA ALA A 276 2.16 6.69 6.19
C ALA A 276 1.29 6.18 5.05
N GLU A 277 0.18 5.54 5.41
CA GLU A 277 -0.73 4.91 4.46
C GLU A 277 -2.03 5.71 4.32
N GLY A 278 -2.60 5.67 3.12
CA GLY A 278 -3.92 6.26 2.86
C GLY A 278 -4.00 7.03 1.54
N ALA A 279 -5.23 7.26 1.09
CA ALA A 279 -5.54 7.85 -0.22
C ALA A 279 -4.92 9.24 -0.45
N ASP A 280 -4.60 9.97 0.62
CA ASP A 280 -4.01 11.30 0.62
C ASP A 280 -2.48 11.32 0.83
N GLN A 281 -1.86 10.17 1.07
CA GLN A 281 -0.43 10.03 1.37
C GLN A 281 0.44 9.91 0.10
N THR A 282 0.12 10.68 -0.94
CA THR A 282 0.84 10.64 -2.23
C THR A 282 2.13 11.46 -2.26
N ARG A 283 2.39 12.25 -1.22
CA ARG A 283 3.49 13.20 -1.15
C ARG A 283 4.58 12.66 -0.23
N VAL A 284 5.84 12.76 -0.64
CA VAL A 284 7.02 12.48 0.18
C VAL A 284 7.53 13.78 0.76
N ARG A 285 7.75 13.82 2.08
CA ARG A 285 8.28 15.00 2.76
C ARG A 285 9.40 14.60 3.71
N PRO A 286 10.37 15.49 3.97
CA PRO A 286 11.40 15.22 4.98
C PRO A 286 10.76 15.01 6.35
N GLY A 287 11.24 14.00 7.08
CA GLY A 287 10.83 13.71 8.45
C GLY A 287 10.14 12.35 8.59
N PRO A 288 10.02 11.88 9.85
CA PRO A 288 9.39 10.61 10.14
C PRO A 288 7.88 10.66 9.88
N GLU A 289 7.36 9.57 9.33
CA GLU A 289 5.95 9.31 9.10
C GLU A 289 5.45 8.23 10.09
N THR A 290 4.14 8.27 10.37
CA THR A 290 3.49 7.30 11.26
C THR A 290 2.15 6.87 10.68
N PHE A 291 1.73 5.65 11.01
CA PHE A 291 0.41 5.13 10.67
C PHE A 291 -0.15 4.33 11.85
N PHE A 292 -1.37 4.64 12.27
CA PHE A 292 -1.96 4.10 13.51
C PHE A 292 -1.05 4.15 14.76
N GLY A 293 -0.15 5.13 14.83
CA GLY A 293 0.80 5.30 15.94
C GLY A 293 2.09 4.49 15.80
N GLU A 294 2.25 3.71 14.74
CA GLU A 294 3.47 2.96 14.43
C GLU A 294 4.51 3.88 13.73
N PRO A 295 5.81 3.76 14.05
CA PRO A 295 6.86 4.50 13.35
C PRO A 295 7.13 3.88 11.98
N ARG A 296 6.62 4.52 10.92
CA ARG A 296 6.72 4.03 9.54
C ARG A 296 7.96 4.60 8.81
N GLY A 297 8.94 5.08 9.56
CA GLY A 297 10.20 5.61 9.04
C GLY A 297 10.14 7.04 8.54
N ASP A 298 11.32 7.57 8.23
CA ASP A 298 11.50 8.77 7.42
C ASP A 298 11.86 8.32 6.01
N PRO A 299 10.93 8.38 5.03
CA PRO A 299 11.18 7.82 3.71
C PRO A 299 12.40 8.40 3.01
N MET A 300 12.59 9.72 3.08
CA MET A 300 13.72 10.39 2.42
C MET A 300 15.04 10.04 3.11
N ALA A 301 15.08 10.06 4.45
CA ALA A 301 16.30 9.73 5.18
C ALA A 301 16.71 8.27 4.98
N PHE A 302 15.75 7.34 5.05
CA PHE A 302 16.03 5.92 4.82
C PHE A 302 16.55 5.67 3.40
N ALA A 303 15.81 6.13 2.38
CA ALA A 303 16.14 5.83 0.99
C ALA A 303 17.51 6.40 0.60
N ARG A 304 17.85 7.60 1.07
CA ARG A 304 19.15 8.21 0.80
C ARG A 304 20.29 7.52 1.58
N ALA A 305 20.07 7.13 2.84
CA ALA A 305 21.06 6.41 3.63
C ALA A 305 21.45 5.07 2.99
N VAL A 306 20.48 4.31 2.45
CA VAL A 306 20.80 3.05 1.77
C VAL A 306 21.50 3.26 0.42
N ILE A 307 21.19 4.34 -0.32
CA ILE A 307 21.97 4.72 -1.51
C ILE A 307 23.40 5.11 -1.11
N ASP A 308 23.57 5.91 -0.06
CA ASP A 308 24.89 6.32 0.46
C ASP A 308 25.72 5.10 0.92
N ALA A 309 25.06 4.03 1.38
CA ALA A 309 25.68 2.75 1.73
C ALA A 309 26.00 1.84 0.53
N GLY A 310 25.55 2.20 -0.68
CA GLY A 310 25.87 1.53 -1.94
C GLY A 310 24.71 0.77 -2.60
N ALA A 311 23.45 1.05 -2.25
CA ALA A 311 22.32 0.59 -3.06
C ALA A 311 22.28 1.31 -4.42
N ASP A 312 21.88 0.61 -5.48
CA ASP A 312 21.78 1.13 -6.84
C ASP A 312 20.34 1.47 -7.25
N LEU A 313 19.36 0.86 -6.57
CA LEU A 313 17.93 1.08 -6.77
C LEU A 313 17.18 0.89 -5.44
N VAL A 314 16.27 1.80 -5.13
CA VAL A 314 15.32 1.66 -4.01
C VAL A 314 13.89 1.61 -4.56
N VAL A 315 13.14 0.59 -4.15
CA VAL A 315 11.72 0.40 -4.47
C VAL A 315 10.90 0.36 -3.18
N GLY A 316 10.09 1.39 -2.99
CA GLY A 316 9.21 1.58 -1.85
C GLY A 316 7.81 1.00 -2.07
N HIS A 317 7.20 0.62 -0.94
CA HIS A 317 5.92 -0.08 -0.79
C HIS A 317 5.21 0.41 0.47
N GLY A 318 3.90 0.14 0.60
CA GLY A 318 3.17 0.31 1.85
C GLY A 318 2.27 1.53 2.01
N PRO A 319 2.50 2.71 1.39
CA PRO A 319 1.52 3.80 1.45
C PRO A 319 0.17 3.46 0.82
N HIS A 320 0.09 2.37 0.05
CA HIS A 320 -1.04 1.94 -0.78
C HIS A 320 -1.48 2.96 -1.84
N VAL A 321 -0.64 3.96 -2.10
CA VAL A 321 -0.78 4.96 -3.16
C VAL A 321 0.56 5.21 -3.81
N LEU A 322 0.55 5.69 -5.05
CA LEU A 322 1.77 6.06 -5.76
C LEU A 322 2.43 7.29 -5.10
N ARG A 323 3.77 7.26 -5.03
CA ARG A 323 4.61 8.39 -4.59
C ARG A 323 5.67 8.70 -5.64
N GLY A 324 6.33 9.86 -5.50
CA GLY A 324 7.28 10.37 -6.48
C GLY A 324 8.51 9.48 -6.72
N LEU A 325 9.16 9.72 -7.84
CA LEU A 325 10.47 9.18 -8.20
C LEU A 325 11.54 10.25 -8.03
N GLU A 326 12.66 9.89 -7.43
CA GLU A 326 13.82 10.75 -7.22
C GLU A 326 15.09 10.10 -7.78
N PHE A 327 15.97 10.91 -8.35
CA PHE A 327 17.37 10.56 -8.55
C PHE A 327 18.21 11.18 -7.44
N TYR A 328 18.88 10.35 -6.66
CA TYR A 328 19.81 10.76 -5.61
C TYR A 328 21.17 10.10 -5.85
N GLU A 329 22.23 10.89 -5.93
CA GLU A 329 23.58 10.42 -6.33
C GLU A 329 23.59 9.58 -7.62
N GLY A 330 22.71 9.94 -8.58
CA GLY A 330 22.57 9.23 -9.86
C GLY A 330 21.81 7.90 -9.80
N ARG A 331 21.36 7.47 -8.62
CA ARG A 331 20.57 6.25 -8.39
C ARG A 331 19.08 6.58 -8.31
N LEU A 332 18.24 5.67 -8.81
CA LEU A 332 16.79 5.87 -8.82
C LEU A 332 16.16 5.39 -7.51
N ILE A 333 15.27 6.20 -6.95
CA ILE A 333 14.41 5.89 -5.80
C ILE A 333 12.96 5.99 -6.27
N ALA A 334 12.20 4.92 -6.12
CA ALA A 334 10.75 4.93 -6.22
C ALA A 334 10.16 4.86 -4.82
N TYR A 335 9.52 5.93 -4.32
CA TYR A 335 9.06 5.96 -2.93
C TYR A 335 7.79 5.14 -2.66
N SER A 336 7.00 4.85 -3.69
CA SER A 336 5.89 3.89 -3.64
C SER A 336 5.37 3.60 -5.05
N LEU A 337 5.15 2.32 -5.35
CA LEU A 337 4.51 1.88 -6.60
C LEU A 337 3.00 1.61 -6.45
N GLY A 338 2.41 1.99 -5.31
CA GLY A 338 0.98 1.85 -5.04
C GLY A 338 0.52 0.40 -4.91
N ASN A 339 -0.78 0.16 -5.01
CA ASN A 339 -1.32 -1.19 -5.02
C ASN A 339 -1.22 -1.80 -6.41
N PHE A 340 -0.51 -2.91 -6.53
CA PHE A 340 -0.50 -3.67 -7.77
C PHE A 340 -1.72 -4.57 -7.87
N ALA A 341 -2.03 -5.33 -6.82
CA ALA A 341 -3.16 -6.26 -6.80
C ALA A 341 -3.82 -6.39 -5.41
N GLY A 342 -5.13 -6.58 -5.40
CA GLY A 342 -5.97 -6.67 -4.20
C GLY A 342 -7.07 -7.69 -4.38
N GLY A 343 -6.68 -8.94 -4.66
CA GLY A 343 -7.55 -10.03 -5.08
C GLY A 343 -8.77 -10.22 -4.20
N GLY A 344 -9.92 -10.53 -4.81
CA GLY A 344 -11.18 -10.66 -4.10
C GLY A 344 -11.69 -9.36 -3.47
N GLY A 345 -11.18 -8.19 -3.90
CA GLY A 345 -11.57 -6.89 -3.36
C GLY A 345 -11.06 -6.65 -1.93
N THR A 346 -9.93 -7.25 -1.57
CA THR A 346 -9.29 -7.03 -0.25
C THR A 346 -8.75 -5.61 -0.09
N LEU A 347 -8.44 -4.94 -1.21
CA LEU A 347 -7.99 -3.56 -1.24
C LEU A 347 -9.02 -2.66 -1.92
N ASN A 348 -9.04 -1.40 -1.52
CA ASN A 348 -9.91 -0.40 -2.14
C ASN A 348 -9.36 -0.01 -3.52
N ALA A 349 -10.16 -0.20 -4.56
CA ALA A 349 -9.81 0.14 -5.94
C ALA A 349 -10.19 1.58 -6.37
N ASP A 350 -10.79 2.37 -5.47
CA ASP A 350 -11.26 3.72 -5.76
C ASP A 350 -10.14 4.77 -5.65
N GLY A 351 -10.15 5.71 -6.59
CA GLY A 351 -9.25 6.86 -6.59
C GLY A 351 -7.77 6.44 -6.57
N ASN A 352 -6.97 7.13 -5.76
CA ASN A 352 -5.53 6.88 -5.66
C ASN A 352 -5.17 5.47 -5.15
N LEU A 353 -6.06 4.84 -4.38
CA LEU A 353 -5.81 3.51 -3.79
C LEU A 353 -5.90 2.39 -4.82
N GLY A 354 -6.61 2.62 -5.93
CA GLY A 354 -6.66 1.67 -7.04
C GLY A 354 -5.50 1.79 -8.02
N LEU A 355 -4.72 2.87 -7.94
CA LEU A 355 -3.62 3.12 -8.87
C LEU A 355 -2.37 2.35 -8.42
N GLY A 356 -1.72 1.71 -9.39
CA GLY A 356 -0.43 1.07 -9.24
C GLY A 356 0.49 1.36 -10.42
N ALA A 357 1.71 0.85 -10.37
CA ALA A 357 2.61 0.87 -11.51
C ALA A 357 3.53 -0.35 -11.55
N VAL A 358 3.94 -0.71 -12.78
CA VAL A 358 5.13 -1.51 -13.00
C VAL A 358 6.28 -0.55 -13.32
N LEU A 359 7.29 -0.55 -12.47
CA LEU A 359 8.54 0.14 -12.72
C LEU A 359 9.46 -0.79 -13.51
N LYS A 360 10.00 -0.32 -14.64
CA LYS A 360 11.03 -1.01 -15.42
C LYS A 360 12.30 -0.17 -15.41
N VAL A 361 13.43 -0.76 -15.09
CA VAL A 361 14.73 -0.07 -14.99
C VAL A 361 15.78 -0.92 -15.67
N SER A 362 16.70 -0.30 -16.39
CA SER A 362 17.93 -0.93 -16.87
C SER A 362 19.11 -0.29 -16.14
N LEU A 363 19.94 -1.12 -15.53
CA LEU A 363 21.16 -0.70 -14.84
C LEU A 363 22.38 -1.29 -15.53
N THR A 364 23.44 -0.51 -15.69
CA THR A 364 24.76 -1.06 -16.05
C THR A 364 25.31 -1.91 -14.90
N PRO A 365 26.33 -2.75 -15.10
CA PRO A 365 26.92 -3.54 -14.03
C PRO A 365 27.55 -2.70 -12.91
N ASP A 366 27.87 -1.43 -13.16
CA ASP A 366 28.40 -0.47 -12.17
C ASP A 366 27.26 0.27 -11.42
N GLY A 367 26.00 -0.13 -11.64
CA GLY A 367 24.81 0.45 -11.00
C GLY A 367 24.27 1.72 -11.64
N ASP A 368 24.84 2.16 -12.77
CA ASP A 368 24.40 3.39 -13.43
C ASP A 368 23.06 3.18 -14.14
N PHE A 369 22.17 4.18 -14.03
CA PHE A 369 20.89 4.18 -14.72
C PHE A 369 21.07 4.27 -16.24
N ALA A 370 20.77 3.19 -16.95
CA ALA A 370 20.84 3.10 -18.41
C ALA A 370 19.50 3.41 -19.09
N GLY A 371 18.40 3.39 -18.34
CA GLY A 371 17.06 3.72 -18.84
C GLY A 371 15.96 3.19 -17.94
N GLY A 372 14.74 3.64 -18.17
CA GLY A 372 13.59 3.14 -17.44
C GLY A 372 12.26 3.50 -18.07
N GLN A 373 11.21 2.80 -17.66
CA GLN A 373 9.84 3.03 -18.08
C GLN A 373 8.89 2.76 -16.91
N LEU A 374 7.92 3.64 -16.72
CA LEU A 374 6.78 3.42 -15.85
C LEU A 374 5.59 2.95 -16.68
N VAL A 375 5.03 1.78 -16.36
CA VAL A 375 3.76 1.32 -16.93
C VAL A 375 2.66 1.57 -15.91
N SER A 376 1.65 2.34 -16.29
CA SER A 376 0.50 2.60 -15.42
C SER A 376 -0.36 1.35 -15.28
N THR A 377 -0.75 1.02 -14.05
CA THR A 377 -1.71 -0.05 -13.78
C THR A 377 -2.83 0.45 -12.87
N HIS A 378 -3.97 -0.23 -12.93
CA HIS A 378 -5.10 0.01 -12.05
C HIS A 378 -5.72 -1.35 -11.66
N MET A 379 -6.18 -1.46 -10.42
CA MET A 379 -6.92 -2.62 -9.95
C MET A 379 -8.38 -2.51 -10.41
N TYR A 380 -8.81 -3.36 -11.35
CA TYR A 380 -10.21 -3.43 -11.79
C TYR A 380 -10.96 -4.61 -11.15
N ASP A 381 -12.28 -4.55 -11.21
CA ASP A 381 -13.21 -5.60 -10.76
C ASP A 381 -12.91 -6.09 -9.32
N ALA A 382 -12.60 -7.37 -9.15
CA ALA A 382 -12.27 -7.98 -7.86
C ALA A 382 -10.79 -7.74 -7.44
N GLY A 383 -10.24 -6.58 -7.79
CA GLY A 383 -8.87 -6.16 -7.48
C GLY A 383 -7.79 -6.79 -8.35
N LEU A 384 -8.11 -7.15 -9.60
CA LEU A 384 -7.16 -7.71 -10.56
C LEU A 384 -6.32 -6.60 -11.21
N PRO A 385 -5.00 -6.77 -11.36
CA PRO A 385 -4.14 -5.81 -12.04
C PRO A 385 -4.40 -5.80 -13.55
N VAL A 386 -4.62 -4.62 -14.12
CA VAL A 386 -4.56 -4.41 -15.58
C VAL A 386 -3.74 -3.16 -15.91
N VAL A 387 -3.19 -3.12 -17.13
CA VAL A 387 -2.59 -1.89 -17.66
C VAL A 387 -3.65 -0.79 -17.75
N ASP A 388 -3.36 0.39 -17.19
CA ASP A 388 -4.24 1.55 -17.22
C ASP A 388 -4.03 2.36 -18.52
N PRO A 389 -4.95 2.29 -19.51
CA PRO A 389 -4.80 3.02 -20.77
C PRO A 389 -4.95 4.53 -20.60
N GLU A 390 -5.54 4.99 -19.49
CA GLU A 390 -5.69 6.40 -19.16
C GLU A 390 -4.41 7.02 -18.60
N GLN A 391 -3.38 6.20 -18.31
CA GLN A 391 -2.08 6.63 -17.78
C GLN A 391 -2.19 7.49 -16.50
N ARG A 392 -3.19 7.23 -15.65
CA ARG A 392 -3.43 8.01 -14.43
C ARG A 392 -2.29 7.89 -13.44
N SER A 393 -1.69 6.70 -13.32
CA SER A 393 -0.51 6.47 -12.49
C SER A 393 0.70 7.28 -12.95
N LEU A 394 0.94 7.34 -14.26
CA LEU A 394 2.01 8.14 -14.86
C LEU A 394 1.82 9.63 -14.58
N ASP A 395 0.60 10.13 -14.77
CA ASP A 395 0.31 11.55 -14.54
C ASP A 395 0.48 11.93 -13.07
N LEU A 396 -0.01 11.09 -12.15
CA LEU A 396 0.18 11.29 -10.72
C LEU A 396 1.66 11.28 -10.34
N ILE A 397 2.43 10.24 -10.74
CA ILE A 397 3.86 10.17 -10.44
C ILE A 397 4.62 11.35 -11.02
N ARG A 398 4.32 11.77 -12.26
CA ARG A 398 4.94 12.96 -12.87
C ARG A 398 4.68 14.21 -12.03
N GLU A 399 3.44 14.40 -11.57
CA GLU A 399 3.08 15.52 -10.71
C GLU A 399 3.84 15.48 -9.38
N VAL A 400 3.75 14.38 -8.63
CA VAL A 400 4.32 14.34 -7.27
C VAL A 400 5.85 14.30 -7.29
N SER A 401 6.47 13.71 -8.32
CA SER A 401 7.94 13.77 -8.49
C SER A 401 8.41 15.21 -8.65
N GLY A 402 7.73 16.01 -9.49
CA GLY A 402 8.08 17.42 -9.68
C GLY A 402 7.75 18.31 -8.48
N LEU A 403 6.72 17.96 -7.69
CA LEU A 403 6.32 18.72 -6.51
C LEU A 403 7.19 18.43 -5.29
N ASP A 404 7.61 17.18 -5.09
CA ASP A 404 8.40 16.76 -3.92
C ASP A 404 9.91 16.92 -4.16
N PHE A 405 10.35 16.75 -5.41
CA PHE A 405 11.75 16.76 -5.81
C PHE A 405 11.95 17.71 -7.01
N PRO A 406 11.86 19.04 -6.83
CA PRO A 406 11.92 19.99 -7.94
C PRO A 406 13.27 19.96 -8.71
N ASP A 407 14.35 19.60 -8.02
CA ASP A 407 15.71 19.55 -8.60
C ASP A 407 16.20 18.12 -8.87
N THR A 408 15.65 17.12 -8.17
CA THR A 408 16.10 15.72 -8.20
C THR A 408 15.03 14.75 -8.70
N GLY A 409 13.82 15.23 -8.99
CA GLY A 409 12.70 14.41 -9.42
C GLY A 409 12.90 13.85 -10.82
N ALA A 410 12.58 12.58 -11.00
CA ALA A 410 12.69 11.96 -12.32
C ALA A 410 11.76 12.66 -13.32
N ARG A 411 12.24 12.85 -14.56
CA ARG A 411 11.41 13.34 -15.66
C ARG A 411 10.72 12.15 -16.32
N LEU A 412 9.39 12.20 -16.45
CA LEU A 412 8.61 11.16 -17.10
C LEU A 412 8.01 11.64 -18.42
N GLY A 413 8.40 11.01 -19.52
CA GLY A 413 7.87 11.26 -20.85
C GLY A 413 6.42 10.81 -21.04
N PRO A 414 5.79 11.11 -22.20
CA PRO A 414 4.38 10.81 -22.46
C PRO A 414 3.99 9.33 -22.50
N ALA A 415 4.98 8.45 -22.72
CA ALA A 415 4.82 6.99 -22.74
C ALA A 415 5.49 6.30 -21.55
N GLY A 416 5.72 7.05 -20.47
CA GLY A 416 6.31 6.55 -19.23
C GLY A 416 7.84 6.42 -19.24
N ALA A 417 8.54 6.80 -20.31
CA ALA A 417 10.01 6.79 -20.32
C ALA A 417 10.58 7.69 -19.21
N ILE A 418 11.47 7.13 -18.39
CA ILE A 418 12.09 7.78 -17.24
C ILE A 418 13.46 8.32 -17.65
N SER A 419 13.75 9.58 -17.33
CA SER A 419 15.07 10.17 -17.51
C SER A 419 15.49 10.97 -16.27
N VAL A 420 16.80 11.16 -16.13
CA VAL A 420 17.40 12.01 -15.11
C VAL A 420 16.88 13.47 -15.16
N PRO A 421 16.96 14.23 -14.04
CA PRO A 421 16.35 15.55 -13.87
C PRO A 421 16.82 16.68 -14.77
#